data_AF-A0AAV8Y5F1-F1
#
_entry.id   AF-A0AAV8Y5F1-F1
#
_cell.length_a   1.000
_cell.length_b   1.000
_cell.length_c   1.000
_cell.angle_alpha   90.00
_cell.angle_beta   90.00
_cell.angle_gamma   90.00
#
_symmetry.space_group_name_H-M   'P 1'
#
loop_
_entity.id
_entity.type
_entity.pdbx_description
1 polymer ?
#
loop_
_entity_poly.entity_id
_entity_poly.type
_entity_poly.pdbx_seq_one_letter_code
_entity_poly.pdbx_strand_id
1 'polypeptide(L)'
;MLKKAFGVDCLSDRQIFRWHKAFAEGREGENRTGRPSTSSSDDNVKRVGDLLNTDRRVHLISETLNITKTIVHEIVSESLGMRKTYI
;
A
#
# COMPACT_ATOMS: atom_id res chain seq x y z
N MET A 1 -33.21 14.90 -1.29
CA MET A 1 -32.41 15.54 -0.22
C MET A 1 -31.04 15.99 -0.71
N LEU A 2 -30.23 15.14 -1.36
CA LEU A 2 -28.91 15.53 -1.89
C LEU A 2 -28.95 16.71 -2.89
N LYS A 3 -29.80 16.64 -3.93
CA LYS A 3 -29.99 17.77 -4.86
C LYS A 3 -30.51 19.05 -4.20
N LYS A 4 -31.24 18.92 -3.08
CA LYS A 4 -31.71 20.07 -2.29
C LYS A 4 -30.59 20.71 -1.47
N ALA A 5 -29.60 19.92 -1.04
CA ALA A 5 -28.48 20.37 -0.24
C ALA A 5 -27.29 20.87 -1.09
N PHE A 6 -27.03 20.22 -2.24
CA PHE A 6 -25.84 20.45 -3.07
C PHE A 6 -26.13 21.07 -4.44
N GLY A 7 -27.40 21.19 -4.84
CA GLY A 7 -27.80 21.85 -6.08
C GLY A 7 -27.06 21.30 -7.31
N VAL A 8 -26.32 22.19 -7.97
CA VAL A 8 -25.53 21.91 -9.18
C VAL A 8 -24.26 21.10 -8.91
N ASP A 9 -23.74 21.13 -7.69
CA ASP A 9 -22.55 20.36 -7.26
C ASP A 9 -22.93 18.95 -6.77
N CYS A 10 -24.21 18.58 -6.88
CA CYS A 10 -24.67 17.26 -6.53
C CYS A 10 -24.08 16.21 -7.48
N LEU A 11 -23.57 15.12 -6.92
CA LEU A 11 -23.20 13.93 -7.69
C LEU A 11 -24.38 13.46 -8.56
N SER A 12 -24.06 12.91 -9.73
CA SER A 12 -25.08 12.29 -10.58
C SER A 12 -25.74 11.12 -9.85
N ASP A 13 -27.00 10.83 -10.18
CA ASP A 13 -27.74 9.72 -9.55
C ASP A 13 -26.99 8.39 -9.70
N ARG A 14 -26.32 8.17 -10.84
CA ARG A 14 -25.47 6.99 -11.10
C ARG A 14 -24.29 6.87 -10.13
N GLN A 15 -23.62 7.99 -9.81
CA GLN A 15 -22.52 8.00 -8.83
C GLN A 15 -23.05 7.74 -7.41
N ILE A 16 -24.18 8.33 -7.05
CA ILE A 16 -24.83 8.12 -5.75
C ILE A 16 -25.16 6.64 -5.57
N PHE A 17 -25.77 5.99 -6.58
CA PHE A 17 -26.07 4.55 -6.51
C PHE A 17 -24.82 3.67 -6.38
N ARG A 18 -23.74 4.00 -7.10
CA ARG A 18 -22.46 3.26 -6.98
C ARG A 18 -21.91 3.36 -5.56
N TRP A 19 -21.86 4.57 -5.00
CA TRP A 19 -21.36 4.80 -3.64
C TRP A 19 -22.25 4.16 -2.58
N HIS A 20 -23.57 4.29 -2.70
CA HIS A 20 -24.53 3.66 -1.81
C HIS A 20 -24.37 2.14 -1.78
N LYS A 21 -24.22 1.50 -2.96
CA LYS A 21 -23.97 0.06 -3.04
C LYS A 21 -22.63 -0.34 -2.41
N ALA A 22 -21.55 0.39 -2.72
CA ALA A 22 -20.23 0.11 -2.14
C ALA A 22 -20.25 0.22 -0.61
N PHE A 23 -20.93 1.25 -0.08
CA PHE A 23 -21.08 1.45 1.35
C PHE A 23 -21.92 0.35 2.01
N ALA A 24 -23.03 -0.06 1.38
CA ALA A 24 -23.84 -1.19 1.86
C ALA A 24 -23.07 -2.52 1.87
N GLU A 25 -22.09 -2.69 0.99
CA GLU A 25 -21.18 -3.83 0.95
C GLU A 25 -19.99 -3.68 1.93
N GLY A 26 -19.98 -2.66 2.80
CA GLY A 26 -18.94 -2.44 3.80
C GLY A 26 -17.65 -1.80 3.26
N ARG A 27 -17.67 -1.28 2.03
CA ARG A 27 -16.52 -0.57 1.44
C ARG A 27 -16.63 0.92 1.72
N GLU A 28 -15.86 1.39 2.70
CA GLU A 28 -15.79 2.80 3.09
C GLU A 28 -14.77 3.63 2.29
N GLY A 29 -13.97 2.96 1.44
CA GLY A 29 -12.97 3.60 0.59
C GLY A 29 -12.57 2.76 -0.61
N GLU A 30 -12.12 3.42 -1.66
CA GLU A 30 -11.48 2.77 -2.81
C GLU A 30 -9.97 2.70 -2.53
N ASN A 31 -9.36 1.55 -2.80
CA ASN A 31 -7.92 1.38 -2.61
C ASN A 31 -7.21 2.34 -3.57
N ARG A 32 -6.59 3.40 -3.05
CA ARG A 32 -5.89 4.37 -3.87
C ARG A 32 -4.61 3.70 -4.32
N THR A 33 -4.52 3.36 -5.60
CA THR A 33 -3.24 3.03 -6.22
C THR A 33 -2.38 4.30 -6.22
N GLY A 34 -1.69 4.53 -5.11
CA GLY A 34 -0.62 5.50 -5.04
C GLY A 34 0.50 5.14 -6.01
N ARG A 35 1.46 6.05 -6.21
CA ARG A 35 2.67 5.76 -7.00
C ARG A 35 3.34 4.50 -6.40
N PRO A 36 3.57 3.44 -7.19
CA PRO A 36 4.42 2.35 -6.74
C PRO A 36 5.79 2.94 -6.41
N SER A 37 6.26 2.78 -5.18
CA SER A 37 7.63 3.13 -4.80
C SER A 37 8.56 2.42 -5.78
N THR A 38 9.29 3.17 -6.62
CA THR A 38 10.17 2.63 -7.69
C THR A 38 11.28 1.72 -7.15
N SER A 39 11.42 1.66 -5.84
CA SER A 39 12.35 0.86 -5.08
C SER A 39 11.86 -0.55 -4.75
N SER A 40 10.55 -0.80 -4.79
CA SER A 40 9.93 -2.11 -4.51
C SER A 40 9.78 -2.94 -5.79
N SER A 41 10.78 -2.88 -6.67
CA SER A 41 10.84 -3.76 -7.85
C SER A 41 10.92 -5.22 -7.40
N ASP A 42 10.28 -6.14 -8.14
CA ASP A 42 10.22 -7.57 -7.81
C ASP A 42 11.61 -8.20 -7.56
N ASP A 43 12.64 -7.71 -8.24
CA ASP A 43 14.04 -8.13 -8.04
C ASP A 43 14.59 -7.71 -6.66
N ASN A 44 14.28 -6.50 -6.19
CA ASN A 44 14.65 -6.04 -4.86
C ASN A 44 13.88 -6.81 -3.77
N VAL A 45 12.59 -7.10 -3.99
CA VAL A 45 11.77 -7.90 -3.06
C VAL A 45 12.38 -9.29 -2.86
N LYS A 46 12.78 -9.94 -3.96
CA LYS A 46 13.43 -11.25 -3.91
C LYS A 46 14.76 -11.22 -3.17
N ARG A 47 15.64 -10.26 -3.50
CA ARG A 47 16.95 -10.12 -2.87
C ARG A 47 16.87 -9.80 -1.39
N VAL A 48 15.92 -8.95 -0.97
CA VAL A 48 15.67 -8.67 0.46
C VAL A 48 15.21 -9.93 1.17
N GLY A 49 14.31 -10.72 0.57
CA GLY A 49 13.87 -12.00 1.13
C GLY A 49 15.01 -13.01 1.30
N ASP A 50 15.88 -13.14 0.30
CA ASP A 50 17.03 -14.05 0.34
C ASP A 50 18.05 -13.63 1.42
N LEU A 51 18.30 -12.32 1.56
CA LEU A 51 19.20 -11.80 2.58
C LEU A 51 18.62 -11.96 3.98
N LEU A 52 17.32 -11.74 4.20
CA LEU A 52 16.66 -11.93 5.50
C LEU A 52 16.76 -13.38 6.02
N ASN A 53 16.79 -14.36 5.11
CA ASN A 53 16.99 -15.77 5.47
C ASN A 53 18.42 -16.05 5.94
N THR A 54 19.39 -15.24 5.53
CA THR A 54 20.80 -15.39 5.88
C THR A 54 21.19 -14.53 7.09
N ASP A 55 20.85 -13.23 7.04
CA ASP A 55 21.06 -12.25 8.10
C ASP A 55 19.84 -11.32 8.21
N ARG A 56 19.22 -11.30 9.39
CA ARG A 56 18.01 -10.51 9.65
C ARG A 56 18.28 -9.02 9.91
N ARG A 57 19.54 -8.58 9.91
CA ARG A 57 19.89 -7.19 10.20
C ARG A 57 19.57 -6.28 9.02
N VAL A 58 18.50 -5.50 9.15
CA VAL A 58 18.03 -4.55 8.13
C VAL A 58 19.12 -3.57 7.66
N HIS A 59 20.01 -3.11 8.55
CA HIS A 59 21.07 -2.18 8.14
C HIS A 59 22.04 -2.81 7.13
N LEU A 60 22.37 -4.09 7.30
CA LEU A 60 23.32 -4.79 6.44
C LEU A 60 22.69 -5.02 5.06
N ILE A 61 21.40 -5.35 5.02
CA ILE A 61 20.63 -5.52 3.78
C ILE A 61 20.57 -4.21 2.99
N SER A 62 20.31 -3.10 3.69
CA SER A 62 20.29 -1.75 3.12
C SER A 62 21.63 -1.36 2.50
N GLU A 63 22.74 -1.63 3.19
CA GLU A 63 24.10 -1.39 2.68
C GLU A 63 24.44 -2.31 1.50
N THR A 64 24.05 -3.59 1.57
CA THR A 64 24.34 -4.59 0.53
C THR A 64 23.61 -4.30 -0.78
N LEU A 65 22.35 -3.89 -0.69
CA LEU A 65 21.50 -3.61 -1.85
C LEU A 65 21.52 -2.13 -2.26
N ASN A 66 22.25 -1.28 -1.53
CA ASN A 66 22.32 0.17 -1.73
C ASN A 66 20.92 0.83 -1.83
N ILE A 67 20.00 0.37 -1.00
CA ILE A 67 18.62 0.88 -0.87
C ILE A 67 18.42 1.45 0.52
N THR A 68 17.54 2.43 0.67
CA THR A 68 17.32 3.05 1.99
C THR A 68 16.66 2.07 2.95
N LYS A 69 16.97 2.16 4.25
CA LYS A 69 16.36 1.32 5.29
C LYS A 69 14.83 1.38 5.26
N THR A 70 14.26 2.55 4.96
CA THR A 70 12.81 2.76 4.82
C THR A 70 12.21 1.82 3.78
N ILE A 71 12.84 1.69 2.62
CA ILE A 71 12.41 0.79 1.54
C ILE A 71 12.49 -0.67 2.00
N VAL A 72 13.58 -1.04 2.69
CA VAL A 72 13.71 -2.42 3.20
C VAL A 72 12.59 -2.73 4.19
N HIS A 73 12.25 -1.79 5.09
CA HIS A 73 11.13 -1.95 6.00
C HIS A 73 9.80 -2.08 5.26
N GLU A 74 9.54 -1.24 4.26
CA GLU A 74 8.33 -1.28 3.42
C GLU A 74 8.20 -2.64 2.72
N ILE A 75 9.29 -3.14 2.11
CA ILE A 75 9.32 -4.47 1.48
C ILE A 75 9.05 -5.58 2.51
N VAL A 76 9.68 -5.51 3.69
CA VAL A 76 9.51 -6.51 4.76
C VAL A 76 8.06 -6.54 5.26
N SER A 77 7.44 -5.38 5.47
CA SER A 77 6.08 -5.29 6.03
C SER A 77 4.97 -5.46 4.99
N GLU A 78 5.12 -4.85 3.81
CA GLU A 78 4.05 -4.77 2.80
C GLU A 78 4.17 -5.88 1.76
N SER A 79 5.38 -6.17 1.27
CA SER A 79 5.59 -7.20 0.23
C SER A 79 5.77 -8.60 0.81
N LEU A 80 6.53 -8.74 1.90
CA LEU A 80 6.81 -10.03 2.56
C LEU A 80 5.86 -10.34 3.71
N GLY A 81 5.04 -9.37 4.14
CA GLY A 81 4.04 -9.57 5.21
C GLY A 81 4.64 -9.94 6.57
N MET A 82 5.92 -9.64 6.81
CA MET A 82 6.62 -10.03 8.04
C MET A 82 6.29 -9.05 9.17
N ARG A 83 5.98 -9.60 10.36
CA ARG A 83 5.68 -8.78 11.55
C ARG A 83 6.95 -8.24 12.22
N LYS A 84 6.78 -7.16 12.98
CA LYS A 84 7.79 -6.35 13.68
C LYS A 84 8.80 -7.09 14.57
N THR A 85 8.66 -8.40 14.78
CA THR A 85 9.65 -9.24 15.47
C THR A 85 10.95 -9.45 14.68
N TYR A 86 10.99 -9.00 13.42
CA TYR A 86 12.14 -9.13 12.49
C TYR A 86 12.85 -7.80 12.21
N ILE A 87 12.45 -6.71 12.87
CA ILE A 87 12.95 -5.35 12.65
C ILE A 87 13.76 -4.89 13.85
#